data_AF-A0A7S2VAG3-F1
#
_entry.id   AF-A0A7S2VAG3-F1
#
_cell.length_a   1.000
_cell.length_b   1.000
_cell.length_c   1.000
_cell.angle_alpha   90.00
_cell.angle_beta   90.00
_cell.angle_gamma   90.00
#
_symmetry.space_group_name_H-M   'P 1'
#
loop_
_entity.id
_entity.type
_entity.pdbx_description
1 polymer ?
#
loop_
_entity_poly.entity_id
_entity_poly.type
_entity_poly.pdbx_seq_one_letter_code
_entity_poly.pdbx_strand_id
1 'polypeptide(L)'
;RQRNNKKKKKTPVPPKVDTAAAVVETEPAEEEQEKSLWQEVSSHWSFPLYGLTLAIAIPYGLYLLWHVALLQHGIPGLRPPVPLDAPRQVLVVGTMSSGTSQVTHELAQQFHLEMGHETSESEWNFVRDGTVSWFHGIRYWPREKLLVQGAATLCQQLLPNMGFHPRMFRDTSGCSIRESWSSCWRRECIEVLDQEWGCARPDPSSGLLSTRQSCISPFQTTLHQVRHPLRTVESMVVKFCQGGGKDAEEHDGEYQNGGRLHKSFVLVGQALLGNPAFGNLTCLEGVTQFLTTYTQHMMEAHLPRYPVEITTPCQIVELAGFLAPDTVVYQPHYERLSQLCHGENNNNNAAPHHSPMTSTQYKVNQGDLTLTWDLLTRLDQTTIRTQGGTPVVPALKRLSKQLGYDVKDIANNNNNNN
;
A
#
# COMPACT_ATOMS: atom_id res chain seq x y z
N ARG A 1 30.99 -52.26 -24.81
CA ARG A 1 31.61 -52.72 -23.53
C ARG A 1 30.44 -52.85 -22.53
N GLN A 2 30.00 -54.04 -22.08
CA GLN A 2 30.59 -54.90 -21.02
C GLN A 2 31.00 -54.08 -19.77
N ARG A 3 30.82 -54.46 -18.48
CA ARG A 3 30.27 -55.63 -17.73
C ARG A 3 30.23 -55.21 -16.22
N ASN A 4 29.49 -55.78 -15.24
CA ASN A 4 28.50 -56.87 -15.16
C ASN A 4 27.63 -56.75 -13.87
N ASN A 5 26.54 -57.53 -13.80
CA ASN A 5 25.68 -57.89 -12.65
C ASN A 5 26.33 -58.16 -11.26
N LYS A 6 25.53 -58.04 -10.18
CA LYS A 6 25.24 -59.18 -9.28
C LYS A 6 23.93 -59.05 -8.47
N LYS A 7 23.04 -60.03 -8.64
CA LYS A 7 21.87 -60.31 -7.77
C LYS A 7 22.24 -61.36 -6.72
N LYS A 8 21.55 -61.39 -5.58
CA LYS A 8 21.19 -62.64 -4.87
C LYS A 8 19.70 -62.61 -4.50
N LYS A 9 19.10 -63.81 -4.41
CA LYS A 9 17.66 -64.09 -4.31
C LYS A 9 17.42 -65.09 -3.17
N LYS A 10 16.31 -64.92 -2.43
CA LYS A 10 15.43 -65.95 -1.81
C LYS A 10 16.12 -66.94 -0.81
N THR A 11 15.44 -67.64 0.09
CA THR A 11 14.10 -68.28 0.05
C THR A 11 13.56 -68.51 1.49
N PRO A 12 12.24 -68.55 1.74
CA PRO A 12 11.65 -68.83 3.06
C PRO A 12 11.32 -70.33 3.26
N VAL A 13 10.95 -70.75 4.49
CA VAL A 13 10.16 -71.97 4.84
C VAL A 13 9.73 -71.91 6.35
N PRO A 14 8.66 -72.60 6.81
CA PRO A 14 7.80 -72.09 7.89
C PRO A 14 7.72 -72.99 9.17
N PRO A 15 6.56 -73.20 9.85
CA PRO A 15 6.42 -72.97 11.29
C PRO A 15 6.53 -74.23 12.16
N LYS A 16 6.52 -74.03 13.49
CA LYS A 16 6.13 -75.07 14.46
C LYS A 16 5.18 -74.52 15.52
N VAL A 17 4.11 -75.28 15.74
CA VAL A 17 3.26 -75.24 16.94
C VAL A 17 3.85 -76.27 17.90
N ASP A 18 3.87 -75.98 19.20
CA ASP A 18 3.76 -76.97 20.27
C ASP A 18 3.20 -76.30 21.53
N THR A 19 2.46 -77.07 22.34
CA THR A 19 1.59 -76.58 23.43
C THR A 19 2.12 -77.05 24.79
N ALA A 20 2.21 -76.20 25.81
CA ALA A 20 2.19 -76.66 27.22
C ALA A 20 1.95 -75.56 28.27
N ALA A 21 1.14 -75.91 29.26
CA ALA A 21 1.17 -75.53 30.68
C ALA A 21 1.05 -74.04 31.11
N ALA A 22 0.09 -73.81 32.01
CA ALA A 22 -0.15 -72.54 32.68
C ALA A 22 0.77 -72.33 33.90
N VAL A 23 1.11 -71.07 34.16
CA VAL A 23 1.33 -70.53 35.51
C VAL A 23 0.49 -69.27 35.61
N VAL A 24 -0.41 -69.22 36.60
CA VAL A 24 -1.17 -68.00 36.92
C VAL A 24 -0.34 -67.22 37.93
N GLU A 25 0.35 -66.20 37.46
CA GLU A 25 1.05 -65.24 38.31
C GLU A 25 0.19 -63.96 38.35
N THR A 26 -0.37 -63.67 39.53
CA THR A 26 -1.23 -62.51 39.75
C THR A 26 -0.38 -61.26 39.90
N GLU A 27 -0.30 -60.46 38.84
CA GLU A 27 0.25 -59.10 38.93
C GLU A 27 -0.56 -58.28 39.95
N PRO A 28 0.09 -57.55 40.88
CA PRO A 28 -0.60 -56.59 41.72
C PRO A 28 -1.14 -55.47 40.82
N ALA A 29 -2.39 -55.08 41.02
CA ALA A 29 -2.97 -53.96 40.28
C ALA A 29 -2.14 -52.69 40.55
N GLU A 30 -1.42 -52.21 39.52
CA GLU A 30 -0.86 -50.87 39.55
C GLU A 30 -2.01 -49.88 39.63
N GLU A 31 -2.12 -49.24 40.79
CA GLU A 31 -3.01 -48.11 41.00
C GLU A 31 -2.48 -46.97 40.12
N GLU A 32 -3.05 -46.81 38.92
CA GLU A 32 -2.76 -45.71 38.00
C GLU A 32 -3.06 -44.38 38.71
N GLN A 33 -2.04 -43.84 39.40
CA GLN A 33 -2.07 -42.45 39.84
C GLN A 33 -2.14 -41.59 38.58
N GLU A 34 -3.35 -41.11 38.28
CA GLU A 34 -3.58 -40.04 37.31
C GLU A 34 -2.62 -38.89 37.64
N LYS A 35 -1.51 -38.83 36.90
CA LYS A 35 -0.59 -37.71 36.98
C LYS A 35 -1.38 -36.51 36.53
N SER A 36 -1.54 -35.56 37.46
CA SER A 36 -2.19 -34.29 37.16
C SER A 36 -1.57 -33.73 35.89
N LEU A 37 -2.41 -33.35 34.92
CA LEU A 37 -1.99 -32.86 33.60
C LEU A 37 -0.95 -31.72 33.73
N TRP A 38 -1.00 -30.96 34.83
CA TRP A 38 -0.01 -29.95 35.21
C TRP A 38 1.38 -30.50 35.54
N GLN A 39 1.49 -31.65 36.21
CA GLN A 39 2.79 -32.28 36.50
C GLN A 39 3.48 -32.75 35.21
N GLU A 40 2.73 -33.40 34.31
CA GLU A 40 3.25 -33.85 33.02
C GLU A 40 3.68 -32.67 32.15
N VAL A 41 2.82 -31.64 32.00
CA VAL A 41 3.17 -30.39 31.31
C VAL A 41 4.40 -29.71 31.94
N SER A 42 4.50 -29.65 33.27
CA SER A 42 5.65 -29.02 33.96
C SER A 42 6.97 -29.74 33.71
N SER A 43 6.95 -31.07 33.56
CA SER A 43 8.16 -31.85 33.23
C SER A 43 8.73 -31.48 31.86
N HIS A 44 7.84 -31.15 30.91
CA HIS A 44 8.18 -30.78 29.55
C HIS A 44 8.60 -29.31 29.37
N TRP A 45 8.43 -28.43 30.36
CA TRP A 45 8.91 -27.03 30.30
C TRP A 45 10.45 -26.92 30.13
N SER A 46 11.18 -27.97 30.49
CA SER A 46 12.63 -28.07 30.26
C SER A 46 13.02 -28.17 28.78
N PHE A 47 12.09 -28.54 27.88
CA PHE A 47 12.34 -28.60 26.44
C PHE A 47 12.17 -27.22 25.79
N PRO A 48 13.18 -26.67 25.09
CA PRO A 48 13.10 -25.34 24.48
C PRO A 48 12.00 -25.22 23.42
N LEU A 49 11.59 -26.32 22.79
CA LEU A 49 10.45 -26.37 21.86
C LEU A 49 9.10 -26.13 22.54
N TYR A 50 8.92 -26.57 23.81
CA TYR A 50 7.70 -26.30 24.58
C TYR A 50 7.61 -24.82 24.95
N GLY A 51 8.71 -24.23 25.42
CA GLY A 51 8.80 -22.79 25.68
C GLY A 51 8.49 -21.95 24.43
N LEU A 52 9.06 -22.31 23.27
CA LEU A 52 8.78 -21.64 22.00
C LEU A 52 7.31 -21.80 21.55
N THR A 53 6.72 -22.97 21.77
CA THR A 53 5.31 -23.23 21.42
C THR A 53 4.37 -22.40 22.30
N LEU A 54 4.60 -22.36 23.62
CA LEU A 54 3.81 -21.58 24.57
C LEU A 54 3.99 -20.06 24.41
N ALA A 55 5.21 -19.58 24.16
CA ALA A 55 5.51 -18.15 24.10
C ALA A 55 5.27 -17.52 22.71
N ILE A 56 5.33 -18.30 21.62
CA ILE A 56 5.21 -17.78 20.25
C ILE A 56 4.03 -18.42 19.51
N ALA A 57 4.01 -19.75 19.41
CA ALA A 57 3.02 -20.43 18.55
C ALA A 57 1.58 -20.30 19.06
N ILE A 58 1.35 -20.38 20.37
CA ILE A 58 0.01 -20.21 20.96
C ILE A 58 -0.47 -18.76 20.86
N PRO A 59 0.29 -17.71 21.28
CA PRO A 59 -0.12 -16.32 21.08
C PRO A 59 -0.35 -15.96 19.61
N TYR A 60 0.50 -16.44 18.69
CA TYR A 60 0.31 -16.23 17.26
C TYR A 60 -0.90 -17.00 16.70
N GLY A 61 -1.14 -18.22 17.16
CA GLY A 61 -2.32 -19.01 16.80
C GLY A 61 -3.62 -18.37 17.32
N LEU A 62 -3.62 -17.86 18.55
CA LEU A 62 -4.74 -17.09 19.12
C LEU A 62 -4.94 -15.77 18.37
N TYR A 63 -3.87 -15.06 18.00
CA TYR A 63 -3.95 -13.86 17.18
C TYR A 63 -4.55 -14.15 15.79
N LEU A 64 -4.12 -15.23 15.12
CA LEU A 64 -4.68 -15.64 13.84
C LEU A 64 -6.14 -16.08 13.98
N LEU A 65 -6.50 -16.85 15.01
CA LEU A 65 -7.88 -17.25 15.29
C LEU A 65 -8.77 -16.04 15.60
N TRP A 66 -8.24 -15.07 16.34
CA TRP A 66 -8.90 -13.79 16.63
C TRP A 66 -9.10 -12.98 15.34
N HIS A 67 -8.07 -12.80 14.52
CA HIS A 67 -8.20 -12.14 13.22
C HIS A 67 -9.20 -12.85 12.31
N VAL A 68 -9.14 -14.17 12.19
CA VAL A 68 -10.10 -14.96 11.40
C VAL A 68 -11.52 -14.83 11.97
N ALA A 69 -11.71 -14.89 13.28
CA ALA A 69 -13.03 -14.73 13.90
C ALA A 69 -13.62 -13.32 13.69
N LEU A 70 -12.81 -12.26 13.88
CA LEU A 70 -13.21 -10.88 13.62
C LEU A 70 -13.49 -10.62 12.14
N LEU A 71 -12.60 -11.07 11.26
CA LEU A 71 -12.67 -10.76 9.83
C LEU A 71 -13.68 -11.64 9.10
N GLN A 72 -13.79 -12.94 9.44
CA GLN A 72 -14.56 -13.93 8.66
C GLN A 72 -15.91 -14.33 9.28
N HIS A 73 -16.10 -14.22 10.60
CA HIS A 73 -17.27 -14.79 11.28
C HIS A 73 -18.28 -13.78 11.85
N GLY A 74 -18.14 -12.49 11.52
CA GLY A 74 -19.25 -11.53 11.65
C GLY A 74 -19.87 -11.49 13.05
N ILE A 75 -19.02 -11.40 14.10
CA ILE A 75 -19.47 -11.24 15.49
C ILE A 75 -20.48 -10.08 15.54
N PRO A 76 -21.62 -10.18 16.25
CA PRO A 76 -22.62 -9.12 16.30
C PRO A 76 -22.02 -7.74 16.60
N GLY A 77 -22.10 -6.82 15.63
CA GLY A 77 -21.48 -5.49 15.67
C GLY A 77 -20.22 -5.32 14.80
N LEU A 78 -19.69 -6.38 14.20
CA LEU A 78 -18.56 -6.34 13.26
C LEU A 78 -18.98 -6.70 11.83
N ARG A 79 -18.28 -6.14 10.85
CA ARG A 79 -18.57 -6.33 9.43
C ARG A 79 -18.07 -7.70 8.94
N PRO A 80 -18.86 -8.46 8.15
CA PRO A 80 -18.40 -9.70 7.54
C PRO A 80 -17.23 -9.46 6.57
N PRO A 81 -16.46 -10.49 6.19
CA PRO A 81 -15.41 -10.32 5.17
C PRO A 81 -16.07 -9.93 3.85
N VAL A 82 -15.39 -9.14 3.04
CA VAL A 82 -15.82 -8.89 1.66
C VAL A 82 -14.75 -9.43 0.71
N PRO A 83 -15.11 -10.22 -0.31
CA PRO A 83 -14.14 -10.64 -1.32
C PRO A 83 -13.60 -9.41 -2.07
N LEU A 84 -12.43 -9.55 -2.70
CA LEU A 84 -11.72 -8.40 -3.27
C LEU A 84 -12.49 -7.68 -4.40
N ASP A 85 -13.32 -8.43 -5.12
CA ASP A 85 -14.19 -7.95 -6.19
C ASP A 85 -15.52 -7.36 -5.69
N ALA A 86 -15.80 -7.42 -4.38
CA ALA A 86 -16.98 -6.83 -3.79
C ALA A 86 -17.04 -5.31 -4.04
N PRO A 87 -18.23 -4.76 -4.33
CA PRO A 87 -18.43 -3.31 -4.45
C PRO A 87 -17.97 -2.56 -3.19
N ARG A 88 -17.16 -1.53 -3.40
CA ARG A 88 -16.60 -0.62 -2.38
C ARG A 88 -16.86 0.82 -2.79
N GLN A 89 -16.89 1.74 -1.84
CA GLN A 89 -17.37 3.09 -2.13
C GLN A 89 -16.35 3.88 -2.95
N VAL A 90 -15.10 3.94 -2.50
CA VAL A 90 -14.12 4.88 -3.07
C VAL A 90 -12.71 4.33 -3.25
N LEU A 91 -12.14 4.69 -4.40
CA LEU A 91 -10.70 4.68 -4.64
C LEU A 91 -10.19 6.13 -4.63
N VAL A 92 -9.31 6.47 -3.71
CA VAL A 92 -8.59 7.75 -3.73
C VAL A 92 -7.21 7.51 -4.34
N VAL A 93 -6.96 8.13 -5.48
CA VAL A 93 -5.67 8.11 -6.17
C VAL A 93 -4.93 9.41 -5.89
N GLY A 94 -3.70 9.32 -5.42
CA GLY A 94 -2.84 10.48 -5.16
C GLY A 94 -1.38 10.10 -5.23
N THR A 95 -0.52 10.96 -5.77
CA THR A 95 0.93 10.70 -5.92
C THR A 95 1.60 10.35 -4.59
N MET A 96 2.73 9.62 -4.65
CA MET A 96 3.59 9.40 -3.47
C MET A 96 3.86 10.70 -2.72
N SER A 97 3.78 10.64 -1.39
CA SER A 97 3.97 11.77 -0.46
C SER A 97 2.99 12.96 -0.61
N SER A 98 1.84 12.77 -1.27
CA SER A 98 0.72 13.75 -1.30
C SER A 98 -0.16 13.75 -0.05
N GLY A 99 0.19 13.00 1.00
CA GLY A 99 -0.62 12.86 2.21
C GLY A 99 -1.65 11.74 2.14
N THR A 100 -1.43 10.69 1.34
CA THR A 100 -2.37 9.55 1.23
C THR A 100 -2.60 8.86 2.58
N SER A 101 -1.53 8.63 3.37
CA SER A 101 -1.64 8.08 4.73
C SER A 101 -2.46 8.96 5.69
N GLN A 102 -2.37 10.28 5.54
CA GLN A 102 -3.16 11.24 6.32
C GLN A 102 -4.64 11.10 6.00
N VAL A 103 -5.03 11.03 4.72
CA VAL A 103 -6.44 10.84 4.34
C VAL A 103 -6.97 9.49 4.84
N THR A 104 -6.21 8.39 4.69
CA THR A 104 -6.61 7.09 5.25
C THR A 104 -6.84 7.17 6.76
N HIS A 105 -5.90 7.77 7.49
CA HIS A 105 -5.97 7.87 8.95
C HIS A 105 -7.16 8.71 9.43
N GLU A 106 -7.35 9.91 8.86
CA GLU A 106 -8.44 10.79 9.28
C GLU A 106 -9.80 10.14 9.00
N LEU A 107 -10.01 9.54 7.82
CA LEU A 107 -11.26 8.81 7.52
C LEU A 107 -11.49 7.62 8.48
N ALA A 108 -10.43 6.88 8.82
CA ALA A 108 -10.52 5.75 9.74
C ALA A 108 -10.77 6.17 11.20
N GLN A 109 -10.13 7.23 11.70
CA GLN A 109 -10.33 7.68 13.09
C GLN A 109 -11.63 8.47 13.28
N GLN A 110 -11.94 9.38 12.35
CA GLN A 110 -13.05 10.31 12.52
C GLN A 110 -14.40 9.68 12.21
N PHE A 111 -14.44 8.76 11.23
CA PHE A 111 -15.68 8.17 10.73
C PHE A 111 -15.78 6.65 10.92
N HIS A 112 -14.71 6.01 11.40
CA HIS A 112 -14.59 4.55 11.46
C HIS A 112 -14.78 3.86 10.10
N LEU A 113 -14.33 4.54 9.04
CA LEU A 113 -14.28 3.96 7.70
C LEU A 113 -13.09 3.00 7.59
N GLU A 114 -13.36 1.80 7.10
CA GLU A 114 -12.37 0.76 6.85
C GLU A 114 -11.64 1.02 5.53
N MET A 115 -10.74 2.00 5.60
CA MET A 115 -9.94 2.50 4.48
C MET A 115 -8.54 1.88 4.48
N GLY A 116 -8.13 1.32 3.34
CA GLY A 116 -6.76 0.82 3.14
C GLY A 116 -5.79 1.93 2.70
N HIS A 117 -4.54 1.87 3.18
CA HIS A 117 -3.43 2.70 2.66
C HIS A 117 -2.50 1.83 1.81
N GLU A 118 -2.40 2.12 0.51
CA GLU A 118 -1.64 1.32 -0.48
C GLU A 118 -1.99 -0.17 -0.52
N THR A 119 -3.14 -0.55 0.03
CA THR A 119 -3.70 -1.91 -0.04
C THR A 119 -5.19 -1.83 -0.35
N SER A 120 -5.64 -2.76 -1.18
CA SER A 120 -7.06 -3.02 -1.48
C SER A 120 -7.46 -4.43 -1.09
N GLU A 121 -6.58 -5.17 -0.42
CA GLU A 121 -6.83 -6.51 0.11
C GLU A 121 -7.86 -6.41 1.25
N SER A 122 -8.93 -7.20 1.20
CA SER A 122 -10.08 -7.11 2.11
C SER A 122 -10.45 -8.42 2.84
N GLU A 123 -9.74 -9.52 2.58
CA GLU A 123 -9.94 -10.79 3.31
C GLU A 123 -9.10 -10.84 4.60
N TRP A 124 -7.91 -10.22 4.57
CA TRP A 124 -6.93 -10.20 5.66
C TRP A 124 -6.71 -8.79 6.26
N ASN A 125 -7.28 -7.74 5.66
CA ASN A 125 -7.21 -6.36 6.17
C ASN A 125 -8.60 -5.70 6.22
N PHE A 126 -8.75 -4.70 7.10
CA PHE A 126 -9.97 -3.90 7.24
C PHE A 126 -10.07 -2.84 6.13
N VAL A 127 -10.40 -3.27 4.91
CA VAL A 127 -10.42 -2.45 3.68
C VAL A 127 -11.77 -2.60 2.94
N ARG A 128 -12.87 -2.46 3.71
CA ARG A 128 -14.24 -2.69 3.23
C ARG A 128 -14.92 -1.46 2.64
N ASP A 129 -14.46 -0.25 2.97
CA ASP A 129 -15.08 0.99 2.49
C ASP A 129 -14.38 1.58 1.27
N GLY A 130 -13.05 1.46 1.21
CA GLY A 130 -12.27 2.02 0.12
C GLY A 130 -10.76 1.90 0.30
N THR A 131 -10.02 2.40 -0.70
CA THR A 131 -8.55 2.44 -0.67
C THR A 131 -8.06 3.82 -1.02
N VAL A 132 -7.00 4.27 -0.33
CA VAL A 132 -6.17 5.41 -0.74
C VAL A 132 -4.84 4.85 -1.25
N SER A 133 -4.52 5.05 -2.53
CA SER A 133 -3.30 4.47 -3.11
C SER A 133 -2.74 5.26 -4.29
N TRP A 134 -1.42 5.42 -4.33
CA TRP A 134 -0.74 6.00 -5.48
C TRP A 134 -0.60 5.00 -6.64
N PHE A 135 -0.39 3.71 -6.37
CA PHE A 135 -0.09 2.75 -7.42
C PHE A 135 -1.31 2.45 -8.31
N HIS A 136 -2.53 2.52 -7.75
CA HIS A 136 -3.78 2.41 -8.53
C HIS A 136 -3.91 3.45 -9.66
N GLY A 137 -3.17 4.57 -9.58
CA GLY A 137 -3.08 5.54 -10.67
C GLY A 137 -2.57 4.95 -12.00
N ILE A 138 -1.94 3.77 -11.99
CA ILE A 138 -1.50 3.08 -13.20
C ILE A 138 -2.65 2.81 -14.19
N ARG A 139 -3.89 2.71 -13.69
CA ARG A 139 -5.12 2.58 -14.48
C ARG A 139 -5.36 3.73 -15.46
N TYR A 140 -4.78 4.90 -15.21
CA TYR A 140 -4.99 6.13 -16.00
C TYR A 140 -3.78 6.51 -16.86
N TRP A 141 -2.71 5.70 -16.80
CA TRP A 141 -1.47 5.93 -17.54
C TRP A 141 -1.62 5.58 -19.04
N PRO A 142 -0.93 6.26 -19.97
CA PRO A 142 -0.92 5.84 -21.37
C PRO A 142 -0.30 4.44 -21.54
N ARG A 143 -1.00 3.56 -22.26
CA ARG A 143 -0.59 2.16 -22.54
C ARG A 143 0.49 2.04 -23.61
N GLU A 144 0.58 3.01 -24.52
CA GLU A 144 1.51 3.04 -25.66
C GLU A 144 3.00 3.08 -25.26
N LYS A 145 3.30 3.44 -24.00
CA LYS A 145 4.66 3.50 -23.46
C LYS A 145 4.90 2.32 -22.51
N LEU A 146 5.81 1.43 -22.92
CA LEU A 146 6.57 0.49 -22.08
C LEU A 146 5.87 -0.71 -21.40
N LEU A 147 4.69 -1.16 -21.85
CA LEU A 147 4.03 -2.32 -21.23
C LEU A 147 4.94 -3.55 -20.99
N VAL A 148 5.83 -3.89 -21.93
CA VAL A 148 6.73 -5.05 -21.79
C VAL A 148 7.93 -4.76 -20.87
N GLN A 149 8.62 -3.62 -21.04
CA GLN A 149 9.87 -3.33 -20.31
C GLN A 149 9.63 -2.72 -18.92
N GLY A 150 8.60 -1.88 -18.78
CA GLY A 150 8.21 -1.26 -17.50
C GLY A 150 7.68 -2.31 -16.53
N ALA A 151 6.72 -3.13 -16.97
CA ALA A 151 6.20 -4.23 -16.15
C ALA A 151 7.30 -5.22 -15.77
N ALA A 152 8.16 -5.64 -16.72
CA ALA A 152 9.28 -6.54 -16.42
C ALA A 152 10.26 -5.95 -15.37
N THR A 153 10.50 -4.64 -15.38
CA THR A 153 11.33 -3.95 -14.37
C THR A 153 10.65 -3.93 -12.99
N LEU A 154 9.38 -3.55 -12.92
CA LEU A 154 8.61 -3.53 -11.67
C LEU A 154 8.45 -4.92 -11.05
N CYS A 155 8.27 -5.95 -11.88
CA CYS A 155 7.98 -7.31 -11.43
C CYS A 155 9.22 -8.15 -11.08
N GLN A 156 10.45 -7.66 -11.31
CA GLN A 156 11.66 -8.44 -11.01
C GLN A 156 11.83 -8.76 -9.51
N GLN A 157 11.45 -7.84 -8.64
CA GLN A 157 11.56 -7.98 -7.18
C GLN A 157 10.44 -7.20 -6.50
N LEU A 158 10.03 -7.63 -5.30
CA LEU A 158 9.20 -6.80 -4.45
C LEU A 158 9.96 -5.51 -4.12
N LEU A 159 9.30 -4.37 -4.29
CA LEU A 159 9.83 -3.06 -3.93
C LEU A 159 9.21 -2.62 -2.59
N PRO A 160 9.78 -3.01 -1.42
CA PRO A 160 9.26 -2.59 -0.14
C PRO A 160 9.20 -1.06 -0.06
N ASN A 161 8.19 -0.54 0.64
CA ASN A 161 7.88 0.88 0.80
C ASN A 161 7.37 1.62 -0.46
N MET A 162 7.21 0.91 -1.60
CA MET A 162 6.56 1.45 -2.80
C MET A 162 5.06 1.15 -2.90
N GLY A 163 4.45 0.44 -1.93
CA GLY A 163 2.99 0.30 -1.86
C GLY A 163 2.37 -0.42 -3.07
N PHE A 164 3.11 -1.32 -3.71
CA PHE A 164 2.61 -2.14 -4.82
C PHE A 164 2.65 -3.62 -4.45
N HIS A 165 1.53 -4.31 -4.66
CA HIS A 165 1.45 -5.76 -4.63
C HIS A 165 0.34 -6.25 -5.59
N PRO A 166 0.52 -7.32 -6.40
CA PRO A 166 -0.48 -7.74 -7.40
C PRO A 166 -1.88 -7.99 -6.82
N ARG A 167 -1.98 -8.53 -5.60
CA ARG A 167 -3.25 -8.72 -4.85
C ARG A 167 -4.06 -7.45 -4.58
N MET A 168 -3.52 -6.25 -4.79
CA MET A 168 -4.34 -5.02 -4.68
C MET A 168 -5.33 -4.88 -5.86
N PHE A 169 -5.16 -5.65 -6.93
CA PHE A 169 -6.03 -5.59 -8.12
C PHE A 169 -6.94 -6.82 -8.29
N ARG A 170 -6.48 -8.03 -7.92
CA ARG A 170 -7.26 -9.28 -8.07
C ARG A 170 -6.94 -10.31 -6.99
N ASP A 171 -7.94 -11.08 -6.59
CA ASP A 171 -7.82 -12.14 -5.57
C ASP A 171 -7.29 -13.46 -6.13
N THR A 172 -7.43 -13.68 -7.45
CA THR A 172 -7.14 -14.95 -8.14
C THR A 172 -5.64 -15.28 -8.27
N SER A 173 -4.85 -14.95 -7.25
CA SER A 173 -3.45 -15.30 -7.15
C SER A 173 -3.30 -16.81 -6.94
N GLY A 174 -2.86 -17.52 -7.97
CA GLY A 174 -2.34 -18.88 -7.81
C GLY A 174 -1.09 -18.94 -6.92
N CYS A 175 -0.55 -17.78 -6.55
CA CYS A 175 0.59 -17.59 -5.67
C CYS A 175 0.15 -17.47 -4.20
N SER A 176 0.87 -18.14 -3.31
CA SER A 176 0.62 -18.06 -1.86
C SER A 176 1.06 -16.71 -1.30
N ILE A 177 0.19 -16.04 -0.54
CA ILE A 177 0.52 -14.80 0.20
C ILE A 177 1.63 -15.00 1.25
N ARG A 178 1.90 -16.27 1.64
CA ARG A 178 2.97 -16.63 2.58
C ARG A 178 4.32 -16.87 1.89
N GLU A 179 4.36 -16.90 0.56
CA GLU A 179 5.62 -16.95 -0.18
C GLU A 179 6.27 -15.57 -0.25
N SER A 180 7.60 -15.54 -0.13
CA SER A 180 8.40 -14.40 -0.59
C SER A 180 8.26 -14.23 -2.10
N TRP A 181 8.73 -13.10 -2.66
CA TRP A 181 8.58 -12.74 -4.08
C TRP A 181 9.15 -13.80 -5.04
N SER A 182 8.32 -14.76 -5.42
CA SER A 182 8.66 -15.97 -6.15
C SER A 182 8.44 -15.81 -7.65
N SER A 183 8.86 -16.81 -8.45
CA SER A 183 8.58 -16.83 -9.89
C SER A 183 7.07 -16.84 -10.21
N CYS A 184 6.23 -17.25 -9.25
CA CYS A 184 4.79 -17.08 -9.32
C CYS A 184 4.41 -15.60 -9.26
N TRP A 185 4.80 -14.89 -8.19
CA TRP A 185 4.51 -13.46 -8.01
C TRP A 185 5.05 -12.60 -9.17
N ARG A 186 6.23 -12.93 -9.72
CA ARG A 186 6.76 -12.25 -10.93
C ARG A 186 5.83 -12.34 -12.13
N ARG A 187 5.28 -13.53 -12.40
CA ARG A 187 4.37 -13.78 -13.52
C ARG A 187 3.04 -13.05 -13.31
N GLU A 188 2.47 -13.23 -12.11
CA GLU A 188 1.21 -12.62 -11.75
C GLU A 188 1.27 -11.08 -11.80
N CYS A 189 2.37 -10.51 -11.34
CA CYS A 189 2.65 -9.08 -11.46
C CYS A 189 2.61 -8.60 -12.92
N ILE A 190 3.22 -9.33 -13.86
CA ILE A 190 3.22 -8.95 -15.29
C ILE A 190 1.80 -9.04 -15.86
N GLU A 191 1.05 -10.09 -15.54
CA GLU A 191 -0.34 -10.26 -15.97
C GLU A 191 -1.26 -9.17 -15.42
N VAL A 192 -1.13 -8.84 -14.12
CA VAL A 192 -1.88 -7.74 -13.49
C VAL A 192 -1.53 -6.41 -14.14
N LEU A 193 -0.24 -6.11 -14.38
CA LEU A 193 0.13 -4.85 -15.02
C LEU A 193 -0.34 -4.78 -16.49
N ASP A 194 -0.36 -5.87 -17.27
CA ASP A 194 -0.92 -5.84 -18.64
C ASP A 194 -2.45 -5.66 -18.66
N GLN A 195 -3.15 -6.13 -17.64
CA GLN A 195 -4.60 -5.91 -17.49
C GLN A 195 -4.91 -4.49 -17.02
N GLU A 196 -4.22 -4.03 -15.97
CA GLU A 196 -4.55 -2.82 -15.22
C GLU A 196 -3.96 -1.54 -15.82
N TRP A 197 -2.83 -1.62 -16.53
CA TRP A 197 -2.13 -0.42 -17.03
C TRP A 197 -2.93 0.29 -18.12
N GLY A 198 -3.36 1.51 -17.81
CA GLY A 198 -4.13 2.36 -18.71
C GLY A 198 -5.55 1.89 -19.00
N CYS A 199 -6.09 0.89 -18.29
CA CYS A 199 -7.41 0.35 -18.62
C CYS A 199 -8.57 1.35 -18.39
N ALA A 200 -8.40 2.32 -17.50
CA ALA A 200 -9.40 3.37 -17.21
C ALA A 200 -9.16 4.67 -17.99
N ARG A 201 -8.18 4.71 -18.91
CA ARG A 201 -7.95 5.87 -19.77
C ARG A 201 -8.92 5.82 -20.97
N PRO A 202 -9.66 6.90 -21.28
CA PRO A 202 -10.42 6.97 -22.53
C PRO A 202 -9.48 6.84 -23.73
N ASP A 203 -9.73 5.88 -24.62
CA ASP A 203 -8.98 5.73 -25.87
C ASP A 203 -9.48 6.76 -26.89
N PRO A 204 -8.65 7.75 -27.28
CA PRO A 204 -9.06 8.81 -28.20
C PRO A 204 -9.13 8.35 -29.66
N SER A 205 -8.61 7.15 -29.97
CA SER A 205 -8.56 6.57 -31.31
C SER A 205 -9.69 5.56 -31.56
N SER A 206 -10.24 4.95 -30.50
CA SER A 206 -11.29 3.95 -30.61
C SER A 206 -12.68 4.59 -30.76
N GLY A 207 -13.02 5.00 -31.98
CA GLY A 207 -14.40 5.36 -32.37
C GLY A 207 -15.40 4.19 -32.30
N LEU A 208 -14.92 2.98 -32.02
CA LEU A 208 -15.70 1.85 -31.51
C LEU A 208 -15.21 1.50 -30.11
N LEU A 209 -16.14 1.18 -29.20
CA LEU A 209 -15.87 0.59 -27.88
C LEU A 209 -14.77 -0.48 -27.97
N SER A 210 -13.60 -0.20 -27.41
CA SER A 210 -12.50 -1.16 -27.32
C SER A 210 -12.99 -2.40 -26.59
N THR A 211 -13.06 -3.54 -27.29
CA THR A 211 -13.63 -4.79 -26.76
C THR A 211 -12.71 -5.54 -25.80
N ARG A 212 -11.60 -4.91 -25.39
CA ARG A 212 -10.77 -5.42 -24.29
C ARG A 212 -11.44 -5.04 -22.98
N GLN A 213 -11.61 -6.03 -22.11
CA GLN A 213 -12.31 -5.96 -20.82
C GLN A 213 -12.29 -4.57 -20.19
N SER A 214 -13.49 -4.04 -19.93
CA SER A 214 -13.70 -2.86 -19.09
C SER A 214 -12.80 -2.97 -17.86
N CYS A 215 -12.10 -1.90 -17.51
CA CYS A 215 -11.28 -1.81 -16.31
C CYS A 215 -12.16 -2.04 -15.07
N ILE A 216 -12.26 -3.30 -14.61
CA ILE A 216 -13.21 -3.67 -13.55
C ILE A 216 -12.67 -3.11 -12.24
N SER A 217 -13.25 -1.99 -11.83
CA SER A 217 -13.02 -1.41 -10.53
C SER A 217 -14.10 -1.91 -9.57
N PRO A 218 -13.75 -2.51 -8.42
CA PRO A 218 -14.72 -2.75 -7.36
C PRO A 218 -15.20 -1.43 -6.73
N PHE A 219 -14.50 -0.32 -6.95
CA PHE A 219 -14.83 0.98 -6.39
C PHE A 219 -15.86 1.73 -7.24
N GLN A 220 -16.98 2.14 -6.64
CA GLN A 220 -18.03 2.94 -7.29
C GLN A 220 -17.51 4.30 -7.77
N THR A 221 -16.72 4.99 -6.92
CA THR A 221 -16.19 6.32 -7.19
C THR A 221 -14.66 6.31 -7.17
N THR A 222 -14.02 7.05 -8.07
CA THR A 222 -12.58 7.33 -7.99
C THR A 222 -12.34 8.83 -7.83
N LEU A 223 -11.58 9.22 -6.81
CA LEU A 223 -11.18 10.60 -6.52
C LEU A 223 -9.69 10.79 -6.79
N HIS A 224 -9.30 11.98 -7.24
CA HIS A 224 -7.91 12.41 -7.37
C HIS A 224 -7.54 13.36 -6.21
N GLN A 225 -6.80 12.83 -5.23
CA GLN A 225 -6.17 13.61 -4.18
C GLN A 225 -4.99 14.40 -4.77
N VAL A 226 -5.01 15.71 -4.61
CA VAL A 226 -3.86 16.57 -4.92
C VAL A 226 -3.38 17.31 -3.69
N ARG A 227 -2.10 17.68 -3.72
CA ARG A 227 -1.40 18.45 -2.69
C ARG A 227 -0.59 19.54 -3.38
N HIS A 228 -0.27 20.62 -2.69
CA HIS A 228 0.59 21.66 -3.23
C HIS A 228 1.90 21.06 -3.76
N PRO A 229 2.29 21.30 -5.04
CA PRO A 229 3.44 20.64 -5.66
C PRO A 229 4.73 20.73 -4.84
N LEU A 230 5.09 21.92 -4.34
CA LEU A 230 6.31 22.06 -3.51
C LEU A 230 6.28 21.20 -2.24
N ARG A 231 5.14 21.12 -1.54
CA ARG A 231 5.00 20.33 -0.31
C ARG A 231 5.08 18.83 -0.59
N THR A 232 4.65 18.42 -1.78
CA THR A 232 4.86 17.06 -2.29
C THR A 232 6.33 16.81 -2.63
N VAL A 233 7.00 17.72 -3.33
CA VAL A 233 8.45 17.62 -3.64
C VAL A 233 9.28 17.55 -2.35
N GLU A 234 9.05 18.43 -1.37
CA GLU A 234 9.69 18.38 -0.03
C GLU A 234 9.59 16.97 0.56
N SER A 235 8.37 16.45 0.62
CA SER A 235 8.06 15.17 1.25
C SER A 235 8.57 13.96 0.43
N MET A 236 8.77 14.10 -0.87
CA MET A 236 9.41 13.10 -1.73
C MET A 236 10.94 13.18 -1.65
N VAL A 237 11.52 14.37 -1.52
CA VAL A 237 12.97 14.57 -1.37
C VAL A 237 13.47 13.93 -0.07
N VAL A 238 12.81 14.23 1.05
CA VAL A 238 13.13 13.60 2.36
C VAL A 238 12.97 12.07 2.31
N LYS A 239 11.98 11.55 1.56
CA LYS A 239 11.70 10.10 1.50
C LYS A 239 12.59 9.32 0.51
N PHE A 240 13.04 9.95 -0.58
CA PHE A 240 13.63 9.25 -1.73
C PHE A 240 14.97 9.80 -2.23
N CYS A 241 15.53 10.86 -1.64
CA CYS A 241 16.91 11.26 -1.93
C CYS A 241 17.87 10.70 -0.87
N GLN A 242 19.02 10.18 -1.30
CA GLN A 242 20.14 9.87 -0.40
C GLN A 242 20.69 11.18 0.17
N GLY A 243 20.72 11.30 1.50
CA GLY A 243 21.06 12.56 2.19
C GLY A 243 19.91 13.58 2.26
N GLY A 244 18.67 13.18 2.00
CA GLY A 244 17.51 14.05 2.23
C GLY A 244 17.14 14.14 3.72
N GLY A 245 17.00 15.36 4.25
CA GLY A 245 16.66 15.63 5.66
C GLY A 245 17.86 16.14 6.45
N LYS A 246 17.92 15.81 7.75
CA LYS A 246 18.95 16.35 8.69
C LYS A 246 20.39 15.95 8.38
N ASP A 247 20.58 14.89 7.59
CA ASP A 247 21.88 14.44 7.11
C ASP A 247 22.38 15.24 5.89
N ALA A 248 21.62 16.23 5.42
CA ALA A 248 22.11 17.30 4.54
C ALA A 248 22.96 18.29 5.36
N GLU A 249 24.06 17.80 5.95
CA GLU A 249 25.03 18.65 6.63
C GLU A 249 25.60 19.68 5.64
N GLU A 250 25.65 20.94 6.10
CA GLU A 250 26.24 22.06 5.37
C GLU A 250 27.77 21.93 5.37
N HIS A 251 28.29 21.04 4.54
CA HIS A 251 29.74 20.95 4.31
C HIS A 251 30.18 22.15 3.48
N ASP A 252 30.99 23.03 4.09
CA ASP A 252 31.67 24.18 3.48
C ASP A 252 30.76 25.24 2.82
N GLY A 253 29.49 25.33 3.23
CA GLY A 253 28.51 26.29 2.70
C GLY A 253 28.00 25.97 1.29
N GLU A 254 28.43 24.83 0.72
CA GLU A 254 27.96 24.33 -0.57
C GLU A 254 26.93 23.21 -0.35
N TYR A 255 25.64 23.56 -0.45
CA TYR A 255 24.54 22.61 -0.37
C TYR A 255 24.67 21.53 -1.47
N GLN A 256 25.16 20.34 -1.12
CA GLN A 256 25.17 19.16 -2.00
C GLN A 256 23.76 18.53 -2.19
N ASN A 257 22.74 19.38 -2.34
CA ASN A 257 21.31 19.07 -2.49
C ASN A 257 20.95 18.30 -3.79
N GLY A 258 21.95 17.80 -4.53
CA GLY A 258 21.79 16.89 -5.65
C GLY A 258 21.81 15.40 -5.27
N GLY A 259 21.75 15.07 -3.96
CA GLY A 259 21.81 13.71 -3.41
C GLY A 259 21.00 12.69 -4.23
N ARG A 260 21.57 11.51 -4.49
CA ARG A 260 21.07 10.60 -5.53
C ARG A 260 19.68 10.03 -5.22
N LEU A 261 18.89 9.79 -6.26
CA LEU A 261 17.61 9.08 -6.15
C LEU A 261 17.81 7.67 -5.54
N HIS A 262 16.96 7.31 -4.59
CA HIS A 262 16.95 5.98 -3.99
C HIS A 262 16.68 4.90 -5.06
N LYS A 263 17.43 3.79 -5.03
CA LYS A 263 17.43 2.76 -6.09
C LYS A 263 16.02 2.26 -6.46
N SER A 264 15.17 1.99 -5.46
CA SER A 264 13.79 1.56 -5.73
C SER A 264 12.95 2.63 -6.45
N PHE A 265 13.19 3.92 -6.16
CA PHE A 265 12.48 5.02 -6.79
C PHE A 265 12.98 5.25 -8.23
N VAL A 266 14.27 5.02 -8.50
CA VAL A 266 14.82 4.96 -9.86
C VAL A 266 14.13 3.87 -10.68
N LEU A 267 14.01 2.65 -10.15
CA LEU A 267 13.34 1.54 -10.85
C LEU A 267 11.88 1.87 -11.18
N VAL A 268 11.13 2.44 -10.24
CA VAL A 268 9.74 2.88 -10.44
C VAL A 268 9.66 3.98 -11.51
N GLY A 269 10.48 5.02 -11.41
CA GLY A 269 10.48 6.13 -12.37
C GLY A 269 10.89 5.70 -13.78
N GLN A 270 11.92 4.86 -13.92
CA GLN A 270 12.32 4.28 -15.21
C GLN A 270 11.17 3.49 -15.85
N ALA A 271 10.48 2.65 -15.06
CA ALA A 271 9.39 1.82 -15.55
C ALA A 271 8.15 2.63 -15.95
N LEU A 272 7.72 3.58 -15.11
CA LEU A 272 6.49 4.36 -15.34
C LEU A 272 6.67 5.48 -16.37
N LEU A 273 7.81 6.18 -16.36
CA LEU A 273 8.04 7.33 -17.24
C LEU A 273 8.59 6.91 -18.61
N GLY A 274 9.07 5.68 -18.76
CA GLY A 274 9.72 5.21 -19.98
C GLY A 274 11.10 5.79 -20.24
N ASN A 275 11.72 6.38 -19.22
CA ASN A 275 12.97 7.11 -19.34
C ASN A 275 14.12 6.29 -18.70
N PRO A 276 14.95 5.56 -19.48
CA PRO A 276 16.08 4.83 -18.90
C PRO A 276 17.11 5.76 -18.25
N ALA A 277 17.22 7.01 -18.71
CA ALA A 277 18.08 8.02 -18.11
C ALA A 277 17.54 8.63 -16.81
N PHE A 278 16.37 8.22 -16.31
CA PHE A 278 15.80 8.71 -15.05
C PHE A 278 16.75 8.53 -13.84
N GLY A 279 17.55 7.45 -13.83
CA GLY A 279 18.57 7.23 -12.80
C GLY A 279 19.78 8.16 -12.86
N ASN A 280 19.95 8.93 -13.94
CA ASN A 280 21.01 9.92 -14.09
C ASN A 280 20.59 11.33 -13.64
N LEU A 281 19.29 11.57 -13.46
CA LEU A 281 18.77 12.86 -13.01
C LEU A 281 19.24 13.16 -11.58
N THR A 282 19.39 14.44 -11.25
CA THR A 282 19.46 14.86 -9.84
C THR A 282 18.15 14.49 -9.15
N CYS A 283 18.16 14.30 -7.83
CA CYS A 283 16.94 13.85 -7.16
C CYS A 283 15.80 14.87 -7.23
N LEU A 284 16.11 16.17 -7.23
CA LEU A 284 15.12 17.23 -7.44
C LEU A 284 14.49 17.17 -8.85
N GLU A 285 15.29 16.96 -9.90
CA GLU A 285 14.79 16.74 -11.27
C GLU A 285 13.93 15.48 -11.36
N GLY A 286 14.39 14.34 -10.82
CA GLY A 286 13.68 13.06 -10.89
C GLY A 286 12.35 13.06 -10.11
N VAL A 287 12.35 13.59 -8.89
CA VAL A 287 11.12 13.78 -8.09
C VAL A 287 10.15 14.72 -8.80
N THR A 288 10.64 15.83 -9.37
CA THR A 288 9.80 16.78 -10.10
C THR A 288 9.22 16.18 -11.38
N GLN A 289 10.02 15.44 -12.16
CA GLN A 289 9.56 14.78 -13.38
C GLN A 289 8.52 13.69 -13.06
N PHE A 290 8.73 12.92 -11.99
CA PHE A 290 7.77 11.93 -11.52
C PHE A 290 6.44 12.61 -11.15
N LEU A 291 6.49 13.60 -10.26
CA LEU A 291 5.31 14.30 -9.75
C LEU A 291 4.50 14.94 -10.90
N THR A 292 5.18 15.70 -11.75
CA THR A 292 4.52 16.41 -12.86
C THR A 292 3.91 15.46 -13.87
N THR A 293 4.59 14.38 -14.25
CA THR A 293 4.05 13.37 -15.18
C THR A 293 2.87 12.61 -14.56
N TYR A 294 2.98 12.20 -13.30
CA TYR A 294 1.91 11.49 -12.59
C TYR A 294 0.64 12.35 -12.49
N THR A 295 0.76 13.56 -11.96
CA THR A 295 -0.39 14.44 -11.79
C THR A 295 -0.99 14.87 -13.12
N GLN A 296 -0.19 15.06 -14.17
CA GLN A 296 -0.68 15.34 -15.52
C GLN A 296 -1.55 14.20 -16.07
N HIS A 297 -1.13 12.94 -15.93
CA HIS A 297 -1.97 11.80 -16.35
C HIS A 297 -3.25 11.65 -15.53
N MET A 298 -3.22 11.94 -14.21
CA MET A 298 -4.45 11.93 -13.40
C MET A 298 -5.41 13.09 -13.77
N MET A 299 -4.88 14.24 -14.21
CA MET A 299 -5.70 15.34 -14.73
C MET A 299 -6.30 15.02 -16.11
N GLU A 300 -5.58 14.34 -16.99
CA GLU A 300 -6.07 13.84 -18.28
C GLU A 300 -7.19 12.80 -18.15
N ALA A 301 -7.28 12.11 -17.01
CA ALA A 301 -8.35 11.18 -16.70
C ALA A 301 -9.65 11.86 -16.22
N HIS A 302 -9.67 13.19 -16.06
CA HIS A 302 -10.84 13.97 -15.65
C HIS A 302 -11.52 13.52 -14.34
N LEU A 303 -10.75 12.91 -13.44
CA LEU A 303 -11.24 12.46 -12.12
C LEU A 303 -11.68 13.64 -11.24
N PRO A 304 -12.78 13.52 -10.46
CA PRO A 304 -13.12 14.47 -9.41
C PRO A 304 -11.94 14.69 -8.45
N ARG A 305 -11.55 15.95 -8.27
CA ARG A 305 -10.26 16.32 -7.67
C ARG A 305 -10.45 17.16 -6.41
N TYR A 306 -9.71 16.86 -5.35
CA TYR A 306 -9.72 17.68 -4.12
C TYR A 306 -8.30 17.98 -3.59
N PRO A 307 -8.04 19.21 -3.12
CA PRO A 307 -6.77 19.61 -2.48
C PRO A 307 -6.71 19.26 -0.99
N VAL A 308 -5.75 18.43 -0.58
CA VAL A 308 -5.65 17.87 0.79
C VAL A 308 -5.50 18.95 1.87
N GLU A 309 -4.89 20.11 1.57
CA GLU A 309 -4.63 21.17 2.55
C GLU A 309 -5.87 21.95 3.01
N ILE A 310 -6.94 21.98 2.22
CA ILE A 310 -8.16 22.76 2.52
C ILE A 310 -9.43 21.92 2.53
N THR A 311 -9.38 20.68 2.03
CA THR A 311 -10.55 19.79 2.02
C THR A 311 -10.76 19.20 3.41
N THR A 312 -11.99 19.25 3.89
CA THR A 312 -12.37 18.68 5.18
C THR A 312 -12.66 17.17 5.06
N PRO A 313 -12.56 16.40 6.15
CA PRO A 313 -12.99 15.00 6.17
C PRO A 313 -14.41 14.80 5.63
N CYS A 314 -15.38 15.64 6.03
CA CYS A 314 -16.75 15.56 5.52
C CYS A 314 -16.87 15.80 4.01
N GLN A 315 -16.11 16.74 3.44
CA GLN A 315 -16.10 16.97 1.99
C GLN A 315 -15.55 15.77 1.21
N ILE A 316 -14.56 15.05 1.75
CA ILE A 316 -14.07 13.80 1.12
C ILE A 316 -15.15 12.72 1.19
N VAL A 317 -15.85 12.60 2.33
CA VAL A 317 -16.94 11.63 2.53
C VAL A 317 -18.10 11.89 1.56
N GLU A 318 -18.48 13.16 1.37
CA GLU A 318 -19.47 13.60 0.40
C GLU A 318 -19.04 13.32 -1.05
N LEU A 319 -17.83 13.77 -1.46
CA LEU A 319 -17.29 13.54 -2.81
C LEU A 319 -17.15 12.06 -3.17
N ALA A 320 -16.87 11.21 -2.18
CA ALA A 320 -16.76 9.76 -2.34
C ALA A 320 -18.11 9.06 -2.53
N GLY A 321 -19.24 9.74 -2.27
CA GLY A 321 -20.58 9.15 -2.32
C GLY A 321 -20.99 8.39 -1.05
N PHE A 322 -20.24 8.50 0.05
CA PHE A 322 -20.64 7.91 1.34
C PHE A 322 -21.90 8.53 1.94
N LEU A 323 -22.31 9.71 1.46
CA LEU A 323 -23.55 10.40 1.83
C LEU A 323 -24.65 10.27 0.75
N ALA A 324 -24.46 9.41 -0.26
CA ALA A 324 -25.46 9.12 -1.27
C ALA A 324 -26.38 7.94 -0.84
N PRO A 325 -27.71 7.98 -1.13
CA PRO A 325 -28.63 6.90 -0.75
C PRO A 325 -28.33 5.52 -1.38
N ASP A 326 -27.56 5.48 -2.46
CA ASP A 326 -27.11 4.30 -3.20
C ASP A 326 -25.67 3.86 -2.84
N THR A 327 -25.13 4.37 -1.73
CA THR A 327 -23.84 3.95 -1.18
C THR A 327 -23.79 2.44 -0.93
N VAL A 328 -22.61 1.85 -1.12
CA VAL A 328 -22.33 0.47 -0.68
C VAL A 328 -21.97 0.37 0.81
N VAL A 329 -21.94 1.48 1.54
CA VAL A 329 -21.79 1.46 3.00
C VAL A 329 -23.09 1.04 3.67
N TYR A 330 -23.00 -0.11 4.33
CA TYR A 330 -24.07 -0.68 5.15
C TYR A 330 -24.69 0.31 6.13
N GLN A 331 -26.00 0.18 6.33
CA GLN A 331 -26.68 0.75 7.48
C GLN A 331 -26.18 0.04 8.76
N PRO A 332 -25.97 0.76 9.89
CA PRO A 332 -26.35 2.16 10.14
C PRO A 332 -25.24 3.20 9.85
N HIS A 333 -24.11 2.82 9.25
CA HIS A 333 -22.97 3.74 9.13
C HIS A 333 -23.29 4.98 8.27
N TYR A 334 -23.98 4.81 7.14
CA TYR A 334 -24.48 5.92 6.32
C TYR A 334 -25.19 7.02 7.14
N GLU A 335 -26.14 6.65 7.99
CA GLU A 335 -26.93 7.61 8.77
C GLU A 335 -26.06 8.37 9.77
N ARG A 336 -25.11 7.67 10.40
CA ARG A 336 -24.12 8.27 11.30
C ARG A 336 -23.21 9.26 10.56
N LEU A 337 -22.73 8.93 9.36
CA LEU A 337 -21.91 9.84 8.54
C LEU A 337 -22.71 11.09 8.15
N SER A 338 -23.96 10.90 7.72
CA SER A 338 -24.88 12.00 7.40
C SER A 338 -25.12 12.91 8.60
N GLN A 339 -25.36 12.35 9.80
CA GLN A 339 -25.50 13.12 11.04
C GLN A 339 -24.20 13.86 11.42
N LEU A 340 -23.02 13.27 11.24
CA LEU A 340 -21.74 13.91 11.55
C LEU A 340 -21.38 15.05 10.59
N CYS A 341 -21.87 15.01 9.34
CA CYS A 341 -21.51 15.97 8.29
C CYS A 341 -22.63 16.97 7.90
N HIS A 342 -23.88 16.70 8.26
CA HIS A 342 -25.02 17.59 8.00
C HIS A 342 -25.85 17.90 9.27
N GLY A 343 -25.56 17.27 10.40
CA GLY A 343 -26.24 17.58 11.67
C GLY A 343 -25.99 19.03 12.10
N GLU A 344 -27.04 19.69 12.57
CA GLU A 344 -26.93 21.02 13.17
C GLU A 344 -26.05 20.95 14.43
N ASN A 345 -24.79 21.36 14.29
CA ASN A 345 -23.85 21.48 15.40
C ASN A 345 -24.27 22.67 16.30
N ASN A 346 -25.24 22.42 17.18
CA ASN A 346 -25.72 23.35 18.20
C ASN A 346 -24.66 23.70 19.28
N ASN A 347 -23.45 23.16 19.17
CA ASN A 347 -22.30 23.49 20.02
C ASN A 347 -21.28 24.30 19.20
N ASN A 348 -20.93 25.50 19.67
CA ASN A 348 -20.06 26.47 19.01
C ASN A 348 -18.59 26.03 18.79
N ASN A 349 -18.25 24.77 19.05
CA ASN A 349 -16.94 24.20 18.75
C ASN A 349 -17.02 23.55 17.36
N ALA A 350 -16.34 24.13 16.37
CA ALA A 350 -16.25 23.54 15.03
C ALA A 350 -15.74 22.10 15.12
N ALA A 351 -16.60 21.12 14.84
CA ALA A 351 -16.24 19.71 14.96
C ALA A 351 -15.05 19.38 14.03
N PRO A 352 -14.14 18.47 14.43
CA PRO A 352 -12.92 18.17 13.66
C PRO A 352 -13.20 17.73 12.22
N HIS A 353 -14.37 17.13 11.97
CA HIS A 353 -14.88 16.70 10.67
C HIS A 353 -15.09 17.83 9.64
N HIS A 354 -15.25 19.08 10.12
CA HIS A 354 -15.41 20.29 9.32
C HIS A 354 -14.15 21.17 9.28
N SER A 355 -13.08 20.78 9.97
CA SER A 355 -11.77 21.44 9.84
C SER A 355 -10.98 20.80 8.69
N PRO A 356 -10.10 21.55 8.00
CA PRO A 356 -9.11 20.94 7.11
C PRO A 356 -8.26 19.92 7.87
N MET A 357 -7.82 18.86 7.19
CA MET A 357 -7.05 17.81 7.84
C MET A 357 -5.65 18.31 8.26
N THR A 358 -5.30 18.20 9.54
CA THR A 358 -4.00 18.65 10.10
C THR A 358 -3.16 17.52 10.69
N SER A 359 -3.31 16.29 10.17
CA SER A 359 -2.86 15.05 10.82
C SER A 359 -1.46 15.10 11.42
N THR A 360 -1.37 14.71 12.69
CA THR A 360 -0.12 14.59 13.45
C THR A 360 0.58 13.25 13.23
N GLN A 361 -0.03 12.28 12.56
CA GLN A 361 0.43 10.90 12.60
C GLN A 361 1.73 10.65 11.80
N TYR A 362 2.08 11.55 10.86
CA TYR A 362 3.30 11.46 10.06
C TYR A 362 4.09 12.78 10.05
N LYS A 363 4.39 13.30 11.25
CA LYS A 363 5.38 14.39 11.43
C LYS A 363 6.82 14.01 11.05
N VAL A 364 7.08 12.78 10.62
CA VAL A 364 8.42 12.24 10.30
C VAL A 364 9.20 13.11 9.30
N ASN A 365 8.51 13.88 8.46
CA ASN A 365 9.13 14.82 7.50
C ASN A 365 8.73 16.30 7.75
N GLN A 366 7.98 16.62 8.82
CA GLN A 366 7.53 17.98 9.10
C GLN A 366 8.68 18.82 9.67
N GLY A 367 9.16 19.78 8.87
CA GLY A 367 10.22 20.72 9.25
C GLY A 367 11.63 20.34 8.77
N ASP A 368 11.85 19.10 8.33
CA ASP A 368 13.18 18.65 7.87
C ASP A 368 13.63 19.29 6.55
N LEU A 369 12.67 19.73 5.72
CA LEU A 369 12.95 20.46 4.48
C LEU A 369 11.80 21.42 4.17
N THR A 370 12.12 22.70 3.98
CA THR A 370 11.19 23.72 3.47
C THR A 370 11.75 24.31 2.18
N LEU A 371 11.07 24.05 1.06
CA LEU A 371 11.43 24.53 -0.27
C LEU A 371 10.67 25.81 -0.59
N THR A 372 11.38 26.94 -0.62
CA THR A 372 10.87 28.18 -1.20
C THR A 372 11.15 28.23 -2.71
N TRP A 373 10.41 29.06 -3.45
CA TRP A 373 10.70 29.28 -4.87
C TRP A 373 12.11 29.82 -5.12
N ASP A 374 12.65 30.63 -4.20
CA ASP A 374 13.99 31.20 -4.33
C ASP A 374 15.07 30.17 -4.05
N LEU A 375 14.87 29.29 -3.05
CA LEU A 375 15.75 28.15 -2.81
C LEU A 375 15.76 27.22 -4.03
N LEU A 376 14.59 26.85 -4.56
CA LEU A 376 14.48 26.04 -5.77
C LEU A 376 15.11 26.70 -7.00
N THR A 377 14.99 28.02 -7.15
CA THR A 377 15.61 28.75 -8.26
C THR A 377 17.14 28.72 -8.16
N ARG A 378 17.70 28.85 -6.96
CA ARG A 378 19.15 28.68 -6.74
C ARG A 378 19.60 27.24 -7.03
N LEU A 379 18.85 26.24 -6.56
CA LEU A 379 19.17 24.81 -6.80
C LEU A 379 19.07 24.41 -8.29
N ASP A 380 18.10 24.93 -9.04
CA ASP A 380 17.95 24.72 -10.50
C ASP A 380 19.01 25.47 -11.34
N GLN A 381 19.73 26.43 -10.72
CA GLN A 381 20.86 27.15 -11.33
C GLN A 381 22.22 26.50 -11.02
N THR A 382 22.42 25.95 -9.82
CA THR A 382 23.68 25.30 -9.43
C THR A 382 23.80 23.86 -9.89
N THR A 383 22.69 23.17 -10.16
CA THR A 383 22.72 21.81 -10.71
C THR A 383 23.14 21.81 -12.18
N ILE A 384 24.24 21.11 -12.47
CA ILE A 384 24.64 20.80 -13.85
C ILE A 384 23.55 19.90 -14.45
N ARG A 385 22.65 20.50 -15.22
CA ARG A 385 21.52 19.80 -15.84
C ARG A 385 22.02 18.64 -16.68
N THR A 386 21.48 17.46 -16.41
CA THR A 386 21.75 16.28 -17.22
C THR A 386 20.94 16.35 -18.51
N GLN A 387 21.44 15.71 -19.59
CA GLN A 387 20.76 15.75 -20.89
C GLN A 387 19.34 15.18 -20.77
N GLY A 388 18.33 16.03 -21.03
CA GLY A 388 16.91 15.68 -20.90
C GLY A 388 16.23 16.16 -19.60
N GLY A 389 16.97 16.79 -18.67
CA GLY A 389 16.40 17.44 -17.48
C GLY A 389 15.39 18.54 -17.85
N THR A 390 14.18 18.48 -17.26
CA THR A 390 13.17 19.53 -17.41
C THR A 390 13.39 20.61 -16.34
N PRO A 391 13.38 21.92 -16.67
CA PRO A 391 13.54 22.99 -15.68
C PRO A 391 12.55 22.86 -14.53
N VAL A 392 13.05 22.72 -13.31
CA VAL A 392 12.26 22.32 -12.14
C VAL A 392 11.24 23.40 -11.78
N VAL A 393 11.70 24.64 -11.65
CA VAL A 393 10.85 25.77 -11.20
C VAL A 393 9.71 26.07 -12.19
N PRO A 394 9.93 26.19 -13.52
CA PRO A 394 8.84 26.37 -14.48
C PRO A 394 7.83 25.23 -14.49
N ALA A 395 8.28 23.97 -14.31
CA ALA A 395 7.39 22.81 -14.27
C ALA A 395 6.48 22.83 -13.03
N LEU A 396 7.04 23.07 -11.84
CA LEU A 396 6.28 23.14 -10.59
C LEU A 396 5.36 24.36 -10.52
N LYS A 397 5.76 25.53 -11.06
CA LYS A 397 4.87 26.71 -11.16
C LYS A 397 3.70 26.47 -12.11
N ARG A 398 3.93 25.79 -13.24
CA ARG A 398 2.87 25.37 -14.17
C ARG A 398 1.89 24.41 -13.49
N LEU A 399 2.40 23.38 -12.81
CA LEU A 399 1.57 22.41 -12.12
C LEU A 399 0.75 23.06 -11.00
N SER A 400 1.34 23.96 -10.20
CA SER A 400 0.63 24.68 -9.14
C SER A 400 -0.57 25.45 -9.71
N LYS A 401 -0.37 26.16 -10.84
CA LYS A 401 -1.45 26.86 -11.55
C LYS A 401 -2.53 25.93 -12.11
N GLN A 402 -2.16 24.76 -12.67
CA GLN A 402 -3.12 23.76 -13.16
C GLN A 402 -3.94 23.11 -12.02
N LEU A 403 -3.35 23.02 -10.82
CA LEU A 403 -4.01 22.53 -9.62
C LEU A 403 -4.84 23.58 -8.87
N GLY A 404 -4.67 24.86 -9.19
CA GLY A 404 -5.44 25.98 -8.60
C GLY A 404 -4.77 26.64 -7.38
N TYR A 405 -3.50 26.36 -7.11
CA TYR A 405 -2.73 27.04 -6.06
C TYR A 405 -2.15 28.36 -6.57
N ASP A 406 -2.20 29.45 -5.77
CA ASP A 406 -1.43 30.65 -6.08
C ASP A 406 0.06 30.36 -5.84
N VAL A 407 0.87 30.68 -6.84
CA VAL A 407 2.33 30.60 -6.79
C VAL A 407 2.89 31.55 -5.71
N LYS A 408 2.16 32.59 -5.32
CA LYS A 408 2.58 33.58 -4.30
C LYS A 408 2.47 33.08 -2.86
N ASP A 409 1.52 32.19 -2.54
CA ASP A 409 1.16 31.86 -1.15
C ASP A 409 2.32 31.25 -0.34
N ILE A 410 3.25 30.58 -1.03
CA ILE A 410 4.44 29.97 -0.40
C ILE A 410 5.43 31.02 0.10
N ALA A 411 5.51 32.20 -0.54
CA ALA A 411 6.47 33.23 -0.17
C ALA A 411 6.18 33.83 1.21
N ASN A 412 4.91 33.83 1.64
CA ASN A 412 4.47 34.49 2.87
C ASN A 412 4.34 33.54 4.08
N ASN A 413 4.18 32.23 3.85
CA ASN A 413 3.85 31.28 4.91
C ASN A 413 5.02 30.90 5.85
N ASN A 414 6.24 31.40 5.62
CA ASN A 414 7.39 31.15 6.49
C ASN A 414 7.45 32.05 7.73
N ASN A 415 6.60 33.09 7.84
CA ASN A 415 6.69 34.08 8.93
C ASN A 415 5.71 33.85 10.10
N ASN A 416 4.77 32.90 10.02
CA ASN A 416 3.63 32.80 10.96
C ASN A 416 3.59 31.53 11.84
N ASN A 417 4.59 30.64 11.77
CA ASN A 417 4.60 29.35 12.50
C ASN A 417 5.88 29.12 13.34
N ASN A 418 6.50 30.20 13.86
CA ASN A 418 7.53 30.14 14.91
C ASN A 418 6.94 30.61 16.24
#